data_AF-A0A523MU17-F1
#
_entry.id   AF-A0A523MU17-F1
#
_cell.length_a   1.000
_cell.length_b   1.000
_cell.length_c   1.000
_cell.angle_alpha   90.00
_cell.angle_beta   90.00
_cell.angle_gamma   90.00
#
_symmetry.space_group_name_H-M   'P 1'
#
loop_
_entity.id
_entity.type
_entity.pdbx_description
1 polymer ?
#
loop_
_entity_poly.entity_id
_entity_poly.type
_entity_poly.pdbx_seq_one_letter_code
_entity_poly.pdbx_strand_id
1 'polypeptide(L)' 'MAKVNNVRQIRESKMMSKAELARKANVTVQTIDRIEKGNDCRLDTKRKIILALGYKLGDRSRIFKDGTSGGTNRVKAKKS' A
#
# COMPACT_ATOMS: atom_id res chain seq x y z
N MET A 1 8.28 -13.67 -10.95
CA MET A 1 9.25 -12.71 -10.36
C MET A 1 8.53 -11.89 -9.31
N ALA A 2 9.01 -11.89 -8.06
CA ALA A 2 8.35 -11.16 -6.97
C ALA A 2 8.42 -9.65 -7.24
N LYS A 3 7.26 -9.00 -7.30
CA LYS A 3 7.16 -7.57 -7.57
C LYS A 3 7.60 -6.80 -6.33
N VAL A 4 8.72 -6.06 -6.44
CA VAL A 4 9.25 -5.25 -5.34
C VAL A 4 8.20 -4.21 -4.94
N ASN A 5 7.72 -4.24 -3.69
CA ASN A 5 6.72 -3.30 -3.17
C ASN A 5 7.29 -2.54 -1.96
N ASN A 6 6.77 -1.34 -1.70
CA ASN A 6 7.23 -0.48 -0.61
C ASN A 6 6.37 -0.62 0.65
N VAL A 7 5.42 -1.57 0.67
CA VAL A 7 4.42 -1.71 1.74
C VAL A 7 5.09 -1.95 3.09
N ARG A 8 6.09 -2.84 3.13
CA ARG A 8 6.85 -3.14 4.35
C ARG A 8 7.59 -1.91 4.89
N GLN A 9 8.31 -1.18 4.02
CA GLN A 9 9.05 0.02 4.41
C GLN A 9 8.12 1.12 4.95
N ILE A 10 6.97 1.33 4.30
CA ILE A 10 5.99 2.34 4.73
C ILE A 10 5.38 1.92 6.07
N ARG A 11 5.09 0.62 6.24
CA ARG A 11 4.59 0.07 7.50
C ARG A 11 5.59 0.31 8.65
N GLU A 12 6.86 -0.01 8.43
CA GLU A 12 7.94 0.19 9.41
C GLU A 12 8.15 1.68 9.71
N SER A 13 8.13 2.54 8.69
CA SER A 13 8.23 4.00 8.84
C SER A 13 7.08 4.60 9.65
N LYS A 14 5.92 3.95 9.67
CA LYS A 14 4.75 4.35 10.47
C LYS A 14 4.65 3.63 11.82
N MET A 15 5.67 2.84 12.20
CA MET A 15 5.67 2.02 13.41
C MET A 15 4.40 1.15 13.55
N MET A 16 3.86 0.67 12.44
CA MET A 16 2.69 -0.21 12.46
C MET A 16 3.10 -1.67 12.41
N SER A 17 2.48 -2.52 13.22
CA SER A 17 2.59 -3.97 13.07
C SER A 17 1.76 -4.48 11.88
N LYS A 18 2.07 -5.69 11.38
CA LYS A 18 1.26 -6.33 10.31
C LYS A 18 -0.21 -6.46 10.71
N ALA A 19 -0.46 -6.79 11.98
CA ALA A 19 -1.79 -6.95 12.54
C ALA A 19 -2.54 -5.61 12.64
N GLU A 20 -1.87 -4.51 12.99
CA GLU A 20 -2.50 -3.18 12.99
C GLU A 20 -2.85 -2.71 11.59
N LEU A 21 -1.95 -2.91 10.62
CA LEU A 21 -2.23 -2.56 9.23
C LEU A 21 -3.43 -3.37 8.71
N ALA A 22 -3.47 -4.67 9.02
CA ALA A 22 -4.58 -5.55 8.66
C ALA A 22 -5.91 -5.08 9.26
N ARG A 23 -5.93 -4.72 10.55
CA ARG A 23 -7.11 -4.17 11.24
C ARG A 23 -7.57 -2.85 10.62
N LYS A 24 -6.66 -1.91 10.37
CA LYS A 24 -6.99 -0.61 9.75
C LYS A 24 -7.49 -0.75 8.31
N ALA A 25 -6.91 -1.66 7.54
CA ALA A 25 -7.33 -1.92 6.16
C ALA A 25 -8.53 -2.88 6.07
N ASN A 26 -9.02 -3.40 7.20
CA ASN A 26 -10.10 -4.38 7.23
C ASN A 26 -9.81 -5.62 6.34
N VAL A 27 -8.59 -6.15 6.47
CA VAL A 27 -8.09 -7.34 5.74
C VAL A 27 -7.41 -8.30 6.70
N THR A 28 -7.10 -9.50 6.23
CA THR A 28 -6.38 -10.50 7.03
C THR A 28 -4.88 -10.25 7.04
N VAL A 29 -4.20 -10.63 8.13
CA VAL A 29 -2.73 -10.54 8.25
C VAL A 29 -2.03 -11.32 7.15
N GLN A 30 -2.53 -12.51 6.79
CA GLN A 30 -2.02 -13.28 5.64
C GLN A 30 -2.08 -12.51 4.32
N THR A 31 -3.10 -11.68 4.13
CA THR A 31 -3.22 -10.87 2.91
C THR A 31 -2.14 -9.77 2.89
N ILE A 32 -1.86 -9.12 4.03
CA ILE A 32 -0.73 -8.19 4.16
C ILE A 32 0.60 -8.91 3.89
N ASP A 33 0.81 -10.10 4.45
CA ASP A 33 2.05 -10.87 4.23
C ASP A 33 2.26 -11.25 2.77
N ARG A 34 1.20 -11.71 2.07
CA ARG A 34 1.26 -12.00 0.63
C ARG A 34 1.60 -10.75 -0.18
N ILE A 35 1.03 -9.62 0.20
CA ILE A 35 1.25 -8.33 -0.44
C ILE A 35 2.68 -7.85 -0.22
N GLU A 36 3.21 -7.94 1.00
CA GLU A 36 4.62 -7.61 1.30
C GLU A 36 5.58 -8.51 0.50
N LYS A 37 5.20 -9.75 0.22
CA LYS A 37 5.95 -10.69 -0.65
C LYS A 37 5.81 -10.38 -2.15
N GLY A 38 4.95 -9.45 -2.55
CA GLY A 38 4.77 -9.04 -3.94
C GLY A 38 3.73 -9.83 -4.72
N ASN A 39 2.82 -10.55 -4.05
CA ASN A 39 1.68 -11.17 -4.72
C ASN A 39 0.63 -10.14 -5.13
N ASP A 40 -0.09 -10.45 -6.20
CA ASP A 40 -1.27 -9.70 -6.61
C ASP A 40 -2.41 -9.85 -5.59
N CYS A 41 -3.12 -8.74 -5.42
CA CYS A 41 -4.31 -8.64 -4.59
C CYS A 41 -5.37 -7.82 -5.31
N ARG A 42 -6.63 -8.00 -4.90
CA ARG A 42 -7.77 -7.28 -5.48
C ARG A 42 -7.57 -5.76 -5.34
N LEU A 43 -8.04 -5.01 -6.34
CA LEU A 43 -8.00 -3.55 -6.32
C LEU A 43 -8.68 -2.96 -5.07
N ASP A 44 -9.77 -3.58 -4.61
CA ASP A 44 -10.44 -3.21 -3.36
C ASP A 44 -9.49 -3.28 -2.15
N THR A 45 -8.74 -4.37 -2.02
CA THR A 45 -7.74 -4.55 -0.97
C THR A 45 -6.61 -3.52 -1.08
N LYS A 46 -6.11 -3.24 -2.29
CA LYS A 46 -5.11 -2.18 -2.52
C LYS A 46 -5.65 -0.83 -2.03
N ARG A 47 -6.89 -0.47 -2.37
CA ARG A 47 -7.54 0.80 -1.93
C ARG A 47 -7.62 0.89 -0.40
N LYS A 48 -8.07 -0.18 0.25
CA LYS A 48 -8.16 -0.24 1.72
C LYS A 48 -6.80 -0.07 2.41
N ILE A 49 -5.76 -0.71 1.88
CA ILE A 49 -4.39 -0.59 2.44
C ILE A 49 -3.84 0.83 2.25
N ILE A 50 -4.06 1.44 1.08
CA ILE A 50 -3.63 2.83 0.81
C ILE A 50 -4.26 3.78 1.84
N LEU A 51 -5.57 3.65 2.07
CA LEU A 51 -6.30 4.45 3.06
C LEU A 51 -5.83 4.17 4.49
N ALA A 52 -5.59 2.91 4.85
CA ALA A 52 -5.07 2.52 6.17
C ALA A 52 -3.66 3.06 6.44
N LEU A 53 -2.85 3.17 5.39
CA LEU A 53 -1.55 3.82 5.42
C LEU A 53 -1.66 5.35 5.40
N GLY A 54 -2.86 5.92 5.27
CA GLY A 54 -3.08 7.37 5.26
C GLY A 54 -2.61 8.07 3.98
N TYR A 55 -2.59 7.35 2.86
CA TYR A 55 -2.29 7.89 1.54
C TYR A 55 -3.55 8.06 0.70
N LYS A 56 -3.44 8.80 -0.40
CA LYS A 56 -4.52 8.94 -1.37
C LYS A 56 -4.47 7.79 -2.37
N LEU A 57 -5.62 7.45 -2.95
CA LEU A 57 -5.73 6.41 -3.97
C LEU A 57 -4.78 6.63 -5.18
N GLY A 58 -4.41 7.87 -5.47
CA GLY A 58 -3.42 8.25 -6.49
C GLY A 58 -1.97 7.85 -6.14
N ASP A 59 -1.63 7.69 -4.86
CA ASP A 59 -0.31 7.25 -4.40
C ASP A 59 -0.11 5.73 -4.52
N ARG A 60 -1.10 5.02 -5.10
CA ARG A 60 -1.04 3.58 -5.40
C ARG A 60 0.30 3.17 -5.99
N SER A 61 0.80 3.89 -6.99
CA SER A 61 2.03 3.55 -7.72
C SER A 61 3.29 3.67 -6.85
N ARG A 62 3.25 4.55 -5.85
CA ARG A 62 4.34 4.74 -4.88
C ARG A 62 4.39 3.60 -3.86
N ILE A 63 3.23 3.04 -3.51
CA ILE A 63 3.07 2.01 -2.47
C ILE A 63 3.25 0.62 -3.09
N PHE A 64 2.48 0.36 -4.15
CA PHE A 64 2.55 -0.84 -4.98
C PHE A 64 3.23 -0.43 -6.28
N LYS A 65 4.48 -0.86 -6.52
CA LYS A 65 5.18 -0.67 -7.80
C LYS A 65 4.54 -1.56 -8.88
N ASP A 66 3.29 -1.29 -9.17
CA ASP A 66 2.47 -2.03 -10.12
C ASP A 66 2.73 -1.44 -11.51
N GLY A 67 3.35 -2.20 -12.41
CA GLY A 67 3.61 -1.80 -13.81
C GLY A 67 2.37 -1.54 -14.66
N THR A 68 1.20 -1.37 -14.04
CA THR A 68 -0.03 -0.96 -14.71
C THR A 68 -0.05 0.56 -14.81
N SER A 69 0.43 1.07 -15.94
CA SER A 69 0.21 2.43 -16.42
C SER A 69 -1.30 2.74 -16.41
N GLY A 70 -1.74 3.74 -15.65
CA GLY A 70 -3.12 4.21 -15.68
C GLY A 70 -3.60 4.85 -14.38
N GLY A 71 -3.57 6.18 -14.32
CA GLY A 71 -4.20 6.97 -13.25
C GLY A 71 -3.43 8.23 -12.87
N THR A 72 -3.62 9.27 -13.65
CA THR A 72 -3.22 10.67 -13.44
C THR A 72 -3.65 11.21 -12.07
N ASN A 73 -2.73 11.76 -11.26
CA ASN A 73 -2.79 13.18 -10.86
C ASN A 73 -1.52 13.64 -10.11
N ARG A 74 -0.91 14.72 -10.62
CA ARG A 74 0.02 15.56 -9.86
C ARG A 74 -0.78 16.26 -8.75
N VAL A 75 -0.34 16.21 -7.50
CA VAL A 75 -0.64 17.30 -6.56
C VAL A 75 0.52 17.48 -5.57
N LYS A 76 1.07 18.69 -5.61
CA LYS A 76 2.04 19.27 -4.68
C LYS A 76 1.52 19.23 -3.24
N ALA A 77 2.44 19.10 -2.28
CA ALA A 77 2.47 19.82 -0.98
C ALA A 77 3.76 19.40 -0.25
N LYS A 78 4.83 20.21 -0.31
CA LYS A 78 5.25 21.13 0.77
C LYS A 78 5.19 20.48 2.17
N LYS A 79 6.35 20.27 2.77
CA LYS A 79 6.49 20.36 4.23
C LYS A 79 7.65 21.32 4.50
N SER A 80 7.31 22.40 5.19
CA SER A 80 8.13 23.55 5.58
C SER A 80 9.34 23.18 6.43
#